data_AF-A0A3S3R3R5-F1
#
_entry.id   AF-A0A3S3R3R5-F1
#
_cell.length_a   1.000
_cell.length_b   1.000
_cell.length_c   1.000
_cell.angle_alpha   90.00
_cell.angle_beta   90.00
_cell.angle_gamma   90.00
#
_symmetry.space_group_name_H-M   'P 1'
#
loop_
_entity.id
_entity.type
_entity.pdbx_description
1 polymer ?
#
loop_
_entity_poly.entity_id
_entity_poly.type
_entity_poly.pdbx_seq_one_letter_code
_entity_poly.pdbx_strand_id
1 'polypeptide(L)'
;MAANRPRAVFVTRETDYELLVARHATRDQARFFLQTRGQRLEDVEVRHDKFHAVLGAARASVPADWRQTLVKRADLDRFLFAADDVVVPVGQDGLVANVAKYL
;
A
#
# COMPACT_ATOMS: atom_id res chain seq x y z
N MET A 1 -28.98 7.59 17.55
CA MET A 1 -28.21 6.69 16.66
C MET A 1 -26.82 6.56 17.27
N ALA A 2 -26.36 5.35 17.58
CA ALA A 2 -24.98 5.18 18.00
C ALA A 2 -24.09 5.60 16.83
N ALA A 3 -23.25 6.63 17.02
CA ALA A 3 -22.29 7.02 16.01
C ALA A 3 -21.36 5.82 15.79
N ASN A 4 -21.46 5.19 14.62
CA ASN A 4 -20.53 4.11 14.26
C ASN A 4 -19.12 4.68 14.35
N ARG A 5 -18.21 3.91 14.95
CA ARG A 5 -16.82 4.32 15.04
C ARG A 5 -16.24 4.33 13.61
N PRO A 6 -15.62 5.43 13.17
CA PRO A 6 -15.08 5.54 11.82
C PRO A 6 -14.15 4.38 11.49
N ARG A 7 -13.99 4.13 10.19
CA ARG A 7 -13.05 3.14 9.68
C ARG A 7 -11.98 3.83 8.85
N ALA A 8 -10.71 3.65 9.23
CA ALA A 8 -9.58 4.05 8.41
C ALA A 8 -9.40 3.06 7.27
N VAL A 9 -9.52 3.52 6.02
CA VAL A 9 -9.32 2.75 4.80
C VAL A 9 -7.95 3.11 4.23
N PHE A 10 -6.95 2.30 4.52
CA PHE A 10 -5.61 2.48 3.98
C PHE A 10 -5.56 2.05 2.52
N VAL A 11 -5.21 2.97 1.64
CA VAL A 11 -5.11 2.69 0.20
C VAL A 11 -3.64 2.63 -0.19
N THR A 12 -3.19 1.47 -0.67
CA THR A 12 -1.79 1.26 -1.07
C THR A 12 -1.68 0.83 -2.52
N ARG A 13 -0.45 0.82 -3.05
CA ARG A 13 -0.10 0.18 -4.31
C ARG A 13 0.92 -0.91 -4.02
N GLU A 14 1.00 -1.90 -4.89
CA GLU A 14 2.11 -2.83 -4.89
C GLU A 14 3.44 -2.07 -4.95
N THR A 15 4.41 -2.49 -4.13
CA THR A 15 5.78 -2.01 -4.23
C THR A 15 6.45 -2.56 -5.49
N ASP A 16 7.53 -1.91 -5.92
CA ASP A 16 8.34 -2.42 -7.03
C ASP A 16 8.83 -3.86 -6.77
N TYR A 17 9.14 -4.20 -5.52
CA TYR A 17 9.52 -5.56 -5.12
C TYR A 17 8.38 -6.56 -5.36
N GLU A 18 7.17 -6.23 -4.90
CA GLU A 18 5.99 -7.09 -5.09
C GLU A 18 5.66 -7.26 -6.57
N LEU A 19 5.78 -6.19 -7.37
CA LEU A 19 5.57 -6.24 -8.81
C LEU A 19 6.63 -7.10 -9.52
N LEU A 20 7.89 -7.02 -9.10
CA LEU A 20 8.97 -7.85 -9.65
C LEU A 20 8.75 -9.32 -9.34
N VAL A 21 8.41 -9.66 -8.09
CA VAL A 21 8.13 -11.05 -7.70
C VAL A 21 6.89 -11.58 -8.43
N ALA A 22 5.82 -10.77 -8.54
CA ALA A 22 4.62 -11.17 -9.28
C ALA A 22 4.90 -11.46 -10.77
N ARG A 23 5.81 -10.69 -11.40
CA ARG A 23 6.19 -10.90 -12.80
C ARG A 23 7.18 -12.05 -13.00
N HIS A 24 8.13 -12.21 -12.09
CA HIS A 24 9.26 -13.12 -12.24
C HIS A 24 9.13 -14.40 -11.40
N ALA A 25 8.01 -14.61 -10.72
CA ALA A 25 7.65 -15.73 -9.85
C ALA A 25 8.50 -15.91 -8.59
N THR A 26 9.81 -15.64 -8.64
CA THR A 26 10.72 -15.80 -7.50
C THR A 26 11.62 -14.60 -7.31
N ARG A 27 12.11 -14.44 -6.07
CA ARG A 27 13.10 -13.43 -5.70
C ARG A 27 14.38 -13.52 -6.53
N ASP A 28 14.88 -14.74 -6.77
CA ASP A 28 16.13 -14.93 -7.53
C ASP A 28 15.96 -14.64 -9.02
N GLN A 29 14.80 -14.95 -9.61
CA GLN A 29 14.50 -14.56 -10.98
C GLN A 29 14.33 -13.04 -11.11
N ALA A 30 13.72 -12.37 -10.13
CA ALA A 30 13.68 -10.92 -10.07
C ALA A 30 15.08 -10.30 -9.94
N ARG A 31 15.94 -10.87 -9.09
CA ARG A 31 17.35 -10.47 -8.96
C ARG A 31 18.09 -10.57 -10.29
N PHE A 32 18.01 -11.72 -10.95
CA PHE A 32 18.65 -11.95 -12.24
C PHE A 32 18.16 -10.92 -13.28
N PHE A 33 16.85 -10.69 -13.37
CA PHE A 33 16.27 -9.68 -14.26
C PHE A 33 16.83 -8.27 -14.02
N LEU A 34 16.96 -7.83 -12.77
CA LEU A 34 17.52 -6.52 -12.43
C LEU A 34 19.02 -6.42 -12.75
N GLN A 35 19.78 -7.49 -12.50
CA GLN A 35 21.21 -7.53 -12.81
C GLN A 35 21.47 -7.36 -14.31
N THR A 36 20.62 -7.91 -15.19
CA THR A 36 20.72 -7.66 -16.65
C THR A 36 20.56 -6.20 -17.06
N ARG A 37 20.09 -5.33 -16.14
CA ARG A 37 19.89 -3.88 -16.33
C ARG A 37 20.83 -3.03 -15.47
N GLY A 38 21.85 -3.64 -14.85
CA GLY A 38 22.77 -2.94 -13.96
C GLY A 38 22.13 -2.45 -12.66
N GLN A 39 21.01 -3.05 -12.25
CA GLN A 39 20.30 -2.72 -11.02
C GLN A 39 20.49 -3.81 -9.95
N ARG A 40 20.34 -3.43 -8.68
CA ARG A 40 20.46 -4.33 -7.53
C ARG A 40 19.08 -4.58 -6.92
N LEU A 41 18.79 -5.83 -6.57
CA LEU A 41 17.54 -6.19 -5.91
C LEU A 41 17.44 -5.54 -4.52
N GLU A 42 18.58 -5.44 -3.84
CA GLU A 42 18.70 -4.94 -2.48
C GLU A 42 18.20 -3.48 -2.36
N ASP A 43 18.41 -2.66 -3.39
CA ASP A 43 17.89 -1.29 -3.41
C ASP A 43 16.35 -1.25 -3.49
N VAL A 44 15.74 -2.25 -4.12
CA VAL A 44 14.28 -2.38 -4.21
C VAL A 44 13.72 -2.94 -2.90
N GLU A 45 14.39 -3.91 -2.29
CA GLU A 45 14.04 -4.47 -0.98
C GLU A 45 14.05 -3.39 0.11
N VAL A 46 15.09 -2.55 0.18
CA VAL A 46 15.16 -1.44 1.15
C VAL A 46 13.98 -0.48 1.02
N ARG A 47 13.53 -0.19 -0.22
CA ARG A 47 12.34 0.65 -0.44
C ARG A 47 11.05 -0.03 -0.01
N HIS A 48 10.92 -1.34 -0.26
CA HIS A 48 9.79 -2.15 0.19
C HIS A 48 9.70 -2.20 1.72
N ASP A 49 10.81 -2.46 2.40
CA ASP A 49 10.87 -2.50 3.86
C ASP A 49 10.52 -1.14 4.47
N LYS A 50 11.07 -0.06 3.91
CA LYS A 50 10.74 1.31 4.33
C LYS A 50 9.26 1.61 4.15
N PHE A 51 8.66 1.18 3.04
CA PHE A 51 7.23 1.35 2.79
C PHE A 51 6.40 0.62 3.86
N HIS A 52 6.70 -0.64 4.17
CA HIS A 52 5.97 -1.40 5.19
C HIS A 52 6.15 -0.83 6.59
N ALA A 53 7.33 -0.30 6.92
CA ALA A 53 7.56 0.40 8.18
C ALA A 53 6.67 1.66 8.30
N VAL A 54 6.59 2.47 7.23
CA VAL A 54 5.72 3.67 7.18
C VAL A 54 4.25 3.28 7.26
N LEU A 55 3.81 2.26 6.52
CA LEU A 55 2.45 1.75 6.59
C LEU A 55 2.10 1.26 8.00
N GLY A 56 3.00 0.54 8.65
CA GLY A 56 2.85 0.09 10.03
C GLY A 56 2.70 1.26 11.01
N ALA A 57 3.58 2.27 10.89
CA ALA A 57 3.51 3.47 11.72
C ALA A 57 2.21 4.26 11.52
N ALA A 58 1.77 4.44 10.27
CA ALA A 58 0.52 5.12 9.95
C ALA A 58 -0.70 4.39 10.53
N ARG A 59 -0.74 3.06 10.41
CA ARG A 59 -1.79 2.22 11.02
C ARG A 59 -1.79 2.28 12.54
N ALA A 60 -0.62 2.35 13.15
CA ALA A 60 -0.48 2.49 14.61
C ALA A 60 -0.91 3.88 15.12
N SER A 61 -0.89 4.92 14.28
CA SER A 61 -1.34 6.27 14.66
C SER A 61 -2.87 6.45 14.64
N VAL A 62 -3.61 5.48 14.10
CA VAL A 62 -5.08 5.53 14.07
C VAL A 62 -5.63 5.28 15.49
N PRO A 63 -6.63 6.04 15.95
CA PRO A 63 -7.27 5.81 17.25
C PRO A 63 -7.68 4.35 17.45
N ALA A 64 -7.40 3.80 18.62
CA ALA A 64 -7.59 2.36 18.90
C ALA A 64 -9.06 1.90 18.81
N ASP A 65 -10.01 2.82 18.90
CA ASP A 65 -11.43 2.56 18.80
C ASP A 65 -11.93 2.52 17.35
N TRP A 66 -11.13 2.99 16.39
CA TRP A 66 -11.46 2.95 14.96
C TRP A 66 -11.19 1.58 14.36
N ARG A 67 -12.04 1.20 13.40
CA ARG A 67 -11.80 0.04 12.57
C ARG A 67 -10.72 0.38 11.54
N GLN A 68 -9.94 -0.60 11.08
CA GLN A 68 -8.95 -0.39 10.04
C GLN A 68 -9.09 -1.44 8.95
N THR A 69 -8.87 -1.04 7.70
CA THR A 69 -8.77 -1.96 6.56
C THR A 69 -7.68 -1.50 5.60
N LEU A 70 -7.13 -2.43 4.82
CA LEU A 70 -6.12 -2.18 3.80
C LEU A 70 -6.68 -2.59 2.43
N VAL A 71 -6.63 -1.69 1.47
CA VAL A 71 -7.18 -1.87 0.12
C VAL A 71 -6.10 -1.51 -0.89
N LYS A 72 -5.88 -2.40 -1.87
CA LYS A 72 -5.02 -2.07 -3.00
C LYS A 72 -5.74 -1.10 -3.91
N ARG A 73 -5.02 -0.12 -4.46
CA ARG A 73 -5.56 0.85 -5.42
C ARG A 73 -6.24 0.16 -6.61
N ALA A 74 -5.73 -0.98 -7.07
CA ALA A 74 -6.31 -1.75 -8.17
C ALA A 74 -7.69 -2.36 -7.84
N ASP A 75 -8.04 -2.45 -6.56
CA ASP A 75 -9.31 -2.96 -6.05
C ASP A 75 -10.22 -1.85 -5.51
N LEU A 76 -9.88 -0.58 -5.74
CA LEU A 76 -10.67 0.54 -5.21
C LEU A 76 -12.04 0.65 -5.90
N ASP A 77 -12.10 0.29 -7.19
CA ASP A 77 -13.30 0.36 -8.03
C ASP A 77 -14.45 -0.57 -7.56
N ARG A 78 -14.09 -1.62 -6.83
CA ARG A 78 -15.00 -2.62 -6.26
C ARG A 78 -15.14 -2.51 -4.73
N PHE A 79 -14.40 -1.60 -4.10
CA PHE A 79 -14.42 -1.45 -2.65
C PHE A 79 -15.67 -0.67 -2.21
N LEU A 80 -16.42 -1.23 -1.27
CA LEU A 80 -17.62 -0.59 -0.72
C LEU A 80 -17.27 0.32 0.44
N PHE A 81 -17.28 1.63 0.18
CA PHE A 81 -17.11 2.65 1.20
C PHE A 81 -18.38 2.84 2.03
N ALA A 82 -18.19 3.06 3.33
CA ALA A 82 -19.21 3.54 4.24
C ALA A 82 -19.14 5.07 4.35
N ALA A 83 -20.24 5.70 4.77
CA ALA A 83 -20.32 7.16 4.90
C ALA A 83 -19.31 7.73 5.93
N ASP A 84 -18.89 6.92 6.89
CA ASP A 84 -17.93 7.26 7.95
C ASP A 84 -16.50 6.75 7.68
N ASP A 85 -16.21 6.28 6.45
CA ASP A 85 -14.86 5.88 6.08
C ASP A 85 -13.94 7.09 5.93
N VAL A 86 -12.74 6.98 6.52
CA VAL A 86 -11.65 7.94 6.35
C VAL A 86 -10.58 7.29 5.49
N VAL A 87 -10.36 7.83 4.30
CA VAL A 87 -9.41 7.27 3.34
C VAL A 87 -8.00 7.79 3.61
N VAL A 88 -7.07 6.85 3.81
CA VAL A 88 -5.67 7.14 4.14
C VAL A 88 -4.78 6.57 3.03
N PRO A 89 -4.46 7.34 1.98
CA PRO A 89 -3.58 6.86 0.92
C PRO A 89 -2.13 6.83 1.41
N VAL A 90 -1.46 5.68 1.27
CA VAL A 90 -0.05 5.48 1.62
C VAL A 90 0.69 4.97 0.38
N GLY A 91 1.59 5.79 -0.16
CA GLY A 91 2.39 5.49 -1.35
C GLY A 91 3.79 6.08 -1.25
N GLN A 92 4.63 5.77 -2.24
CA GLN A 92 6.05 6.17 -2.28
C GLN A 92 6.30 7.68 -2.10
N ASP A 93 5.35 8.53 -2.50
CA ASP A 93 5.46 10.00 -2.46
C ASP A 93 4.67 10.62 -1.28
N GLY A 94 4.23 9.82 -0.32
CA GLY A 94 3.32 10.28 0.77
C GLY A 94 1.87 10.53 0.32
N LEU A 95 1.61 10.41 -0.99
CA LEU A 95 0.29 10.48 -1.61
C LEU A 95 0.18 9.36 -2.65
N VAL A 96 -0.89 8.57 -2.63
CA VAL A 96 -1.25 7.78 -3.81
C VAL A 96 -1.94 8.74 -4.79
N ALA A 97 -1.20 9.19 -5.81
CA ALA A 97 -1.71 10.15 -6.78
C ALA A 97 -3.07 9.72 -7.37
N ASN A 98 -3.99 10.69 -7.48
CA ASN A 98 -5.35 10.55 -8.01
C ASN A 98 -6.34 9.73 -7.16
N VAL A 99 -6.09 9.39 -5.88
CA VAL A 99 -7.09 8.69 -5.05
C VAL A 99 -8.42 9.41 -5.01
N ALA A 100 -8.42 10.75 -4.85
CA ALA A 100 -9.63 11.56 -4.83
C ALA A 100 -10.47 11.47 -6.11
N LYS A 101 -9.93 10.97 -7.24
CA LYS A 101 -10.70 10.73 -8.47
C LYS A 101 -11.60 9.49 -8.37
N TYR A 102 -11.32 8.61 -7.41
CA TYR A 102 -11.94 7.30 -7.27
C TYR A 102 -12.64 7.13 -5.91
N LEU A 103 -12.80 8.23 -5.18
CA LEU A 103 -13.64 8.34 -3.98
C LEU A 103 -15.00 8.91 -4.35
#